data_AF-A0A432HTH6-F1
#
_entry.id   AF-A0A432HTH6-F1
#
_cell.length_a   1.000
_cell.length_b   1.000
_cell.length_c   1.000
_cell.angle_alpha   90.00
_cell.angle_beta   90.00
_cell.angle_gamma   90.00
#
_symmetry.space_group_name_H-M   'P 1'
#
loop_
_entity.id
_entity.type
_entity.pdbx_description
1 polymer ?
#
loop_
_entity_poly.entity_id
_entity_poly.type
_entity_poly.pdbx_seq_one_letter_code
_entity_poly.pdbx_strand_id
1 'polypeptide(L)' 'MVLDEVARRESLTVSDDDVEQELTRYAERLERTPAMVRAQLEKDGGIARLSEGLRREKAIDFLLSRATIVTA' A
#
# COMPACT_ATOMS: atom_id res chain seq x y z
N MET A 1 3.66 -11.86 11.16
CA MET A 1 2.37 -11.54 11.83
C MET A 1 1.23 -12.19 11.05
N VAL A 2 0.01 -12.28 11.61
CA VAL A 2 -1.16 -12.92 10.94
C VAL A 2 -1.45 -12.30 9.57
N LEU A 3 -1.31 -10.99 9.42
CA LEU A 3 -1.50 -10.27 8.15
C LEU A 3 -0.49 -10.67 7.06
N ASP A 4 0.76 -10.94 7.44
CA ASP A 4 1.79 -11.36 6.47
C ASP A 4 1.49 -12.75 5.90
N GLU A 5 0.92 -13.64 6.72
CA GLU A 5 0.54 -14.99 6.28
C GLU A 5 -0.69 -14.97 5.37
N VAL A 6 -1.64 -14.07 5.60
CA VAL A 6 -2.76 -13.84 4.67
C VAL A 6 -2.24 -13.30 3.33
N ALA A 7 -1.36 -12.30 3.36
CA ALA A 7 -0.76 -11.75 2.16
C ALA A 7 0.03 -12.79 1.36
N ARG A 8 0.72 -13.72 2.04
CA ARG A 8 1.45 -14.81 1.41
C ARG A 8 0.53 -15.87 0.79
N ARG A 9 -0.51 -16.31 1.53
CA ARG A 9 -1.45 -17.36 1.07
C ARG A 9 -2.31 -16.92 -0.10
N GLU A 10 -2.70 -15.65 -0.12
CA GLU A 10 -3.57 -15.08 -1.15
C GLU A 10 -2.78 -14.41 -2.28
N SER A 11 -1.45 -14.55 -2.29
CA SER A 11 -0.54 -13.94 -3.28
C SER A 11 -0.75 -12.43 -3.45
N LEU A 12 -0.98 -11.73 -2.33
CA LEU A 12 -1.04 -10.27 -2.31
C LEU A 12 0.39 -9.73 -2.49
N THR A 13 0.77 -9.58 -3.75
CA THR A 13 1.95 -8.85 -4.21
C THR A 13 1.59 -7.40 -4.47
N VAL A 14 2.44 -6.51 -3.99
CA VAL A 14 2.40 -5.10 -4.37
C VAL A 14 3.14 -5.00 -5.70
N SER A 15 2.45 -4.58 -6.75
CA SER A 15 3.06 -4.30 -8.05
C SER A 15 3.65 -2.89 -8.09
N ASP A 16 4.46 -2.61 -9.10
CA ASP A 16 4.96 -1.25 -9.34
C ASP A 16 3.81 -0.27 -9.61
N ASP A 17 2.72 -0.73 -10.23
CA ASP A 17 1.51 0.08 -10.46
C ASP A 17 0.81 0.46 -9.15
N ASP A 18 0.79 -0.42 -8.15
CA ASP A 18 0.24 -0.11 -6.82
C ASP A 18 1.07 0.99 -6.15
N VAL A 19 2.40 0.92 -6.29
CA VAL A 19 3.32 1.94 -5.76
C VAL A 19 3.12 3.26 -6.49
N GLU A 20 2.93 3.25 -7.82
CA GLU A 20 2.64 4.45 -8.62
C GLU A 20 1.32 5.14 -8.22
N GLN A 21 0.25 4.37 -8.04
CA GLN A 21 -1.03 4.92 -7.60
C GLN A 21 -0.92 5.59 -6.23
N GLU A 22 -0.19 4.95 -5.32
CA GLU A 22 -0.05 5.43 -3.95
C GLU A 22 0.89 6.64 -3.88
N LEU A 23 1.95 6.66 -4.68
CA LEU A 23 2.76 7.85 -4.91
C LEU A 23 1.91 9.00 -5.44
N THR A 24 0.99 8.73 -6.35
CA THR A 24 0.09 9.74 -6.93
C THR A 24 -0.84 10.32 -5.87
N ARG A 25 -1.52 9.47 -5.09
CA ARG A 25 -2.38 9.90 -3.97
C ARG A 25 -1.60 10.70 -2.92
N TYR A 26 -0.39 10.27 -2.59
CA TYR A 26 0.47 10.96 -1.63
C TYR A 26 0.92 12.32 -2.17
N ALA A 27 1.21 12.39 -3.46
CA ALA A 27 1.60 13.62 -4.15
C ALA A 27 0.45 14.63 -4.21
N GLU A 28 -0.77 14.18 -4.53
CA GLU A 28 -1.99 15.00 -4.48
C GLU A 28 -2.19 15.59 -3.07
N ARG A 29 -2.06 14.78 -2.02
CA ARG A 29 -2.22 15.23 -0.63
C ARG A 29 -1.15 16.23 -0.18
N LEU A 30 0.04 16.14 -0.77
CA LEU A 30 1.17 17.04 -0.47
C LEU A 30 1.27 18.22 -1.43
N GLU A 31 0.34 18.35 -2.39
CA GLU A 31 0.39 19.33 -3.49
C GLU A 31 1.74 19.32 -4.24
N ARG A 32 2.29 18.11 -4.44
CA ARG A 32 3.56 17.88 -5.13
C ARG A 32 3.34 17.02 -6.36
N THR A 33 4.35 16.93 -7.21
CA THR A 33 4.33 15.98 -8.33
C THR A 33 4.73 14.58 -7.85
N PRO A 34 4.14 13.51 -8.41
CA PRO A 34 4.51 12.12 -8.06
C PRO A 34 6.01 11.85 -8.22
N ALA A 35 6.64 12.43 -9.24
CA ALA A 35 8.07 12.32 -9.48
C ALA A 35 8.92 12.89 -8.32
N MET A 36 8.54 14.05 -7.76
CA MET A 36 9.24 14.64 -6.61
C MET A 36 9.08 13.79 -5.36
N VAL A 37 7.89 13.24 -5.13
CA VAL A 37 7.61 12.35 -3.99
C VAL A 37 8.39 11.05 -4.12
N ARG A 38 8.43 10.46 -5.33
CA ARG A 38 9.23 9.26 -5.61
C ARG A 38 10.71 9.50 -5.34
N ALA A 39 11.28 10.57 -5.90
CA ALA A 39 12.70 10.89 -5.71
C ALA A 39 13.05 11.11 -4.24
N GLN A 40 12.15 11.72 -3.46
CA GLN A 40 12.35 11.90 -2.02
C GLN A 40 12.29 10.56 -1.28
N LEU A 41 11.31 9.70 -1.57
CA LEU A 41 11.20 8.38 -0.94
C LEU A 41 12.34 7.45 -1.34
N GLU A 42 12.83 7.51 -2.57
CA GLU A 42 14.02 6.76 -3.00
C GLU A 42 15.25 7.22 -2.24
N LYS A 43 15.45 8.53 -2.10
CA LYS A 43 16.56 9.12 -1.33
C LYS A 43 16.53 8.70 0.14
N ASP A 44 15.35 8.62 0.73
CA ASP A 44 15.16 8.26 2.13
C ASP A 44 15.06 6.72 2.35
N GLY A 45 15.17 5.92 1.29
CA GLY A 45 14.96 4.46 1.35
C GLY A 45 13.52 4.06 1.73
N GLY A 46 12.58 4.99 1.59
CA GLY A 46 11.17 4.86 1.99
C GLY A 46 10.32 4.03 1.03
N ILE A 47 10.78 3.72 -0.19
CA ILE A 47 10.03 2.90 -1.16
C ILE A 47 9.74 1.50 -0.61
N ALA A 48 10.71 0.87 0.04
CA ALA A 48 10.51 -0.44 0.67
C ALA A 48 9.45 -0.37 1.78
N ARG A 49 9.50 0.67 2.61
CA ARG A 49 8.51 0.91 3.67
C ARG A 49 7.11 1.20 3.11
N LEU A 50 7.03 1.94 2.00
CA LEU A 50 5.77 2.19 1.30
C LEU A 50 5.18 0.87 0.83
N SER A 51 5.97 0.05 0.12
CA SER A 51 5.53 -1.27 -0.36
C SER A 51 5.05 -2.19 0.77
N GLU A 52 5.75 -2.24 1.90
CA GLU A 52 5.28 -2.98 3.07
C GLU A 52 3.97 -2.44 3.65
N GLY A 53 3.79 -1.12 3.66
CA GLY A 53 2.54 -0.47 4.06
C GLY A 53 1.38 -0.90 3.17
N LEU A 54 1.56 -0.81 1.85
CA LEU A 54 0.55 -1.18 0.87
C LEU A 54 0.18 -2.66 0.95
N ARG A 55 1.16 -3.52 1.23
CA ARG A 55 0.89 -4.95 1.42
C ARG A 55 -0.03 -5.20 2.61
N ARG A 56 0.20 -4.50 3.73
CA ARG A 56 -0.66 -4.60 4.91
C ARG A 56 -2.05 -4.05 4.63
N GLU A 57 -2.15 -2.93 3.94
CA GLU A 57 -3.43 -2.32 3.56
C GLU A 57 -4.24 -3.25 2.66
N LYS A 58 -3.62 -3.82 1.61
CA LYS A 58 -4.26 -4.85 0.77
C LYS A 58 -4.73 -6.07 1.56
N ALA A 59 -3.95 -6.52 2.55
CA ALA A 59 -4.38 -7.62 3.42
C ALA A 59 -5.60 -7.24 4.26
N ILE A 60 -5.68 -6.00 4.75
CA ILE A 60 -6.84 -5.48 5.49
C ILE A 60 -8.06 -5.37 4.57
N ASP A 61 -7.92 -4.75 3.40
CA ASP A 61 -9.01 -4.61 2.41
C ASP A 61 -9.54 -5.97 1.97
N PHE A 62 -8.64 -6.93 1.76
CA PHE A 62 -9.01 -8.29 1.44
C PHE A 62 -9.83 -8.94 2.57
N LEU A 63 -9.38 -8.81 3.82
CA LEU A 63 -10.11 -9.34 4.98
C LEU A 63 -11.48 -8.67 5.14
N LEU A 64 -11.56 -7.36 4.93
CA LEU A 64 -12.82 -6.61 4.97
C LEU A 64 -13.77 -7.03 3.84
N SER A 65 -13.26 -7.30 2.63
CA SER A 65 -14.08 -7.74 1.49
C SER A 65 -14.74 -9.11 1.70
N ARG A 66 -14.13 -9.96 2.55
CA ARG A 66 -14.65 -11.29 2.91
C ARG A 66 -15.38 -11.30 4.25
N ALA A 67 -15.29 -10.24 5.04
CA ALA A 67 -15.98 -10.13 6.31
C ALA A 67 -17.45 -9.76 6.09
N THR A 68 -18.36 -10.50 6.73
CA THR A 68 -19.74 -10.04 6.89
C THR A 68 -19.73 -8.91 7.91
N ILE A 69 -19.74 -7.66 7.43
CA ILE A 69 -19.86 -6.48 8.29
C ILE A 69 -21.30 -6.44 8.82
N VAL A 70 -21.48 -6.77 10.10
CA VAL A 70 -22.76 -6.61 10.78
C VAL A 70 -22.79 -5.20 11.37
N THR A 71 -23.52 -4.29 10.72
CA THR A 71 -23.85 -2.98 11.29
C THR A 71 -24.76 -3.18 12.50
N ALA A 72 -24.33 -2.66 13.65
CA ALA A 72 -25.10 -2.65 14.90
C ALA A 72 -26.31 -1.71 14.83
#